data_AF-A0A920EN29-F1
#
_entry.id   AF-A0A920EN29-F1
#
_cell.length_a   1.000
_cell.length_b   1.000
_cell.length_c   1.000
_cell.angle_alpha   90.00
_cell.angle_beta   90.00
_cell.angle_gamma   90.00
#
_symmetry.space_group_name_H-M   'P 1'
#
loop_
_entity.id
_entity.type
_entity.pdbx_description
1 polymer ?
#
loop_
_entity_poly.entity_id
_entity_poly.type
_entity_poly.pdbx_seq_one_letter_code
_entity_poly.pdbx_strand_id
1 'polypeptide(L)'
;MNDLHVDELFQHCVKHCDTLSSELDYWLTRDHAYRQNQINLWLELIKPIENSVHFCLDILRKSSETREECAKNGMYIFKLDPEKKVRMLRITMHSDNYFFPRVSVGPQRATVSFMTLNDDNKFIQIKDDVTFVIDLCYI
;
A
#
# COMPACT_ATOMS: atom_id res chain seq x y z
N MET A 1 6.17 35.25 -11.63
CA MET A 1 4.85 35.44 -10.96
C MET A 1 3.72 34.64 -11.61
N ASN A 2 3.72 34.37 -12.92
CA ASN A 2 2.63 33.59 -13.57
C ASN A 2 2.66 32.06 -13.32
N ASP A 3 3.71 31.49 -12.74
CA ASP A 3 3.85 30.03 -12.58
C ASP A 3 3.34 29.46 -11.25
N LEU A 4 2.98 30.30 -10.27
CA LEU A 4 2.50 29.84 -8.95
C LEU A 4 1.07 29.29 -8.99
N HIS A 5 0.30 29.64 -10.02
CA HIS A 5 -1.10 29.22 -10.15
C HIS A 5 -1.24 27.78 -10.67
N VAL A 6 -0.18 27.22 -11.26
CA VAL A 6 -0.13 25.86 -11.85
C VAL A 6 0.54 24.87 -10.89
N ASP A 7 1.14 25.36 -9.81
CA ASP A 7 1.86 24.52 -8.85
C ASP A 7 0.90 23.89 -7.83
N GLU A 8 0.57 22.62 -8.04
CA GLU A 8 -0.38 21.87 -7.20
C GLU A 8 0.04 21.82 -5.73
N LEU A 9 1.34 21.74 -5.44
CA LEU A 9 1.87 21.69 -4.08
C LEU A 9 1.65 23.05 -3.38
N PHE A 10 1.97 24.15 -4.05
CA PHE A 10 1.74 25.50 -3.54
C PHE A 10 0.26 25.73 -3.23
N GLN A 11 -0.62 25.41 -4.19
CA GLN A 11 -2.07 25.59 -4.03
C GLN A 11 -2.62 24.71 -2.90
N HIS A 12 -2.11 23.49 -2.75
CA HIS A 12 -2.50 22.60 -1.66
C HIS A 12 -2.06 23.13 -0.29
N CYS A 13 -0.80 23.54 -0.15
CA CYS A 13 -0.27 24.07 1.10
C CYS A 13 -0.97 25.37 1.54
N VAL A 14 -1.20 26.31 0.62
CA VAL A 14 -1.93 27.55 0.92
C VAL A 14 -3.37 27.29 1.35
N LYS A 15 -4.02 26.27 0.76
CA LYS A 15 -5.43 25.95 1.04
C LYS A 15 -5.63 25.17 2.34
N HIS A 16 -4.65 24.39 2.77
CA HIS A 16 -4.81 23.39 3.83
C HIS A 16 -3.91 23.59 5.05
N CYS A 17 -3.08 24.65 5.08
CA CYS A 17 -2.21 24.93 6.20
C CYS A 17 -2.58 26.30 6.80
N ASP A 18 -3.36 26.29 7.89
CA ASP A 18 -3.89 27.50 8.54
C ASP A 18 -2.81 28.38 9.20
N THR A 19 -1.62 27.81 9.45
CA THR A 19 -0.45 28.51 9.98
C THR A 19 0.81 28.02 9.29
N LEU A 20 1.05 28.52 8.09
CA LEU A 20 2.37 28.41 7.47
C LEU A 20 3.36 29.25 8.30
N SER A 21 4.56 28.73 8.54
CA SER A 21 5.62 29.54 9.16
C SER A 21 6.12 30.56 8.14
N SER A 22 6.63 31.71 8.60
CA SER A 22 7.11 32.77 7.69
C SER A 22 8.21 32.31 6.74
N GLU A 23 8.99 31.31 7.13
CA GLU A 23 10.04 30.67 6.34
C GLU A 23 9.47 29.76 5.25
N LEU A 24 8.41 29.00 5.57
CA LEU A 24 7.72 28.15 4.60
C LEU A 24 6.98 28.99 3.57
N ASP A 25 6.29 30.05 3.99
CA ASP A 25 5.65 31.02 3.09
C ASP A 25 6.67 31.62 2.12
N TYR A 26 7.80 32.09 2.64
CA TYR A 26 8.86 32.62 1.80
C TYR A 26 9.40 31.58 0.82
N TRP A 27 9.63 30.34 1.27
CA TRP A 27 10.09 29.26 0.39
C TRP A 27 9.07 28.94 -0.72
N LEU A 28 7.78 28.92 -0.39
CA LEU A 28 6.69 28.67 -1.34
C LEU A 28 6.60 29.73 -2.44
N THR A 29 7.02 30.97 -2.19
CA THR A 29 7.05 32.03 -3.23
C THR A 29 8.12 31.83 -4.30
N ARG A 30 9.08 30.91 -4.10
CA ARG A 30 10.16 30.64 -5.05
C ARG A 30 9.64 29.93 -6.30
N ASP A 31 10.35 30.09 -7.42
CA ASP A 31 9.99 29.46 -8.69
C ASP A 31 9.90 27.93 -8.56
N HIS A 32 8.99 27.30 -9.31
CA HIS A 32 8.74 25.85 -9.27
C HIS A 32 10.04 25.04 -9.43
N ALA A 33 10.89 25.39 -10.39
CA ALA A 33 12.16 24.70 -10.64
C ALA A 33 13.09 24.72 -9.41
N TYR A 34 13.11 25.84 -8.66
CA TYR A 34 13.92 25.96 -7.44
C TYR A 34 13.38 25.06 -6.34
N ARG A 35 12.07 25.08 -6.10
CA ARG A 35 11.42 24.22 -5.09
C ARG A 35 11.57 22.73 -5.42
N GLN A 36 11.36 22.34 -6.67
CA GLN A 36 11.57 20.97 -7.13
C GLN A 36 13.01 20.51 -6.91
N ASN A 37 14.00 21.34 -7.24
CA ASN A 37 15.40 21.01 -7.02
C ASN A 37 15.71 20.83 -5.52
N GLN A 38 15.17 21.68 -4.65
CA GLN A 38 15.37 21.54 -3.20
C GLN A 38 14.70 20.30 -2.63
N ILE A 39 13.47 19.99 -3.04
CA ILE A 39 12.80 18.73 -2.68
C ILE A 39 13.65 17.54 -3.13
N ASN A 40 14.14 17.54 -4.37
CA ASN A 40 15.01 16.48 -4.88
C ASN A 40 16.26 16.33 -4.01
N LEU A 41 16.93 17.42 -3.65
CA LEU A 41 18.10 17.40 -2.75
C LEU A 41 17.78 16.86 -1.36
N TRP A 42 16.61 17.18 -0.80
CA TRP A 42 16.16 16.60 0.46
C TRP A 42 15.91 15.09 0.34
N LEU A 43 15.33 14.66 -0.78
CA LEU A 43 15.08 13.24 -1.07
C LEU A 43 16.38 12.47 -1.35
N GLU A 44 17.41 13.08 -1.93
CA GLU A 44 18.72 12.43 -2.14
C GLU A 44 19.27 11.81 -0.85
N LEU A 45 19.03 12.45 0.31
CA LEU A 45 19.52 11.99 1.60
C LEU A 45 18.90 10.65 2.02
N ILE A 46 17.67 10.35 1.58
CA ILE A 46 16.96 9.12 1.92
C ILE A 46 17.01 8.06 0.82
N LYS A 47 17.48 8.41 -0.38
CA LYS A 47 17.61 7.45 -1.51
C LYS A 47 18.38 6.17 -1.15
N PRO A 48 19.47 6.18 -0.37
CA PRO A 48 20.14 4.94 0.02
C PRO A 48 19.23 4.01 0.83
N ILE A 49 18.37 4.57 1.67
CA ILE A 49 17.40 3.81 2.48
C ILE A 49 16.30 3.26 1.57
N GLU A 50 15.73 4.10 0.71
CA GLU A 50 14.73 3.71 -0.29
C GLU A 50 15.24 2.53 -1.14
N ASN A 51 16.44 2.65 -1.72
CA ASN A 51 17.05 1.59 -2.53
C ASN A 51 17.22 0.29 -1.74
N SER A 52 17.66 0.38 -0.49
CA SER A 52 17.82 -0.78 0.40
C SER A 52 16.48 -1.46 0.69
N VAL A 53 15.43 -0.66 0.96
CA VAL A 53 14.07 -1.18 1.20
C VAL A 53 13.52 -1.84 -0.06
N HIS A 54 13.66 -1.22 -1.23
CA HIS A 54 13.23 -1.81 -2.49
C HIS A 54 13.93 -3.14 -2.77
N PHE A 55 15.24 -3.19 -2.57
CA PHE A 55 16.02 -4.41 -2.75
C PHE A 55 15.58 -5.53 -1.81
N CYS A 56 15.44 -5.25 -0.51
CA CYS A 56 14.96 -6.24 0.46
C CYS A 56 13.56 -6.75 0.10
N LEU A 57 12.64 -5.86 -0.27
CA LEU A 57 11.28 -6.24 -0.66
C LEU A 57 11.25 -7.02 -1.98
N ASP A 58 12.13 -6.73 -2.93
CA ASP A 58 12.24 -7.46 -4.19
C ASP A 58 12.72 -8.91 -3.95
N ILE A 59 13.76 -9.10 -3.13
CA ILE A 59 14.23 -10.43 -2.73
C ILE A 59 13.12 -11.20 -2.01
N LEU A 60 12.47 -10.57 -1.01
CA LEU A 60 11.39 -11.18 -0.25
C LEU A 60 10.25 -11.62 -1.18
N ARG A 61 9.81 -10.77 -2.11
CA ARG A 61 8.73 -11.10 -3.05
C ARG A 61 9.12 -12.21 -4.03
N LYS A 62 10.38 -12.29 -4.45
CA LYS A 62 10.91 -13.37 -5.31
C LYS A 62 11.04 -14.71 -4.58
N SER A 63 11.10 -14.72 -3.26
CA SER A 63 11.15 -15.94 -2.43
C SER A 63 9.78 -16.65 -2.27
N SER A 64 8.79 -16.29 -3.08
CA SER A 64 7.41 -16.73 -2.90
C SER A 64 7.16 -18.17 -3.35
N GLU A 65 6.31 -18.85 -2.58
CA GLU A 65 5.55 -20.02 -3.04
C GLU A 65 4.15 -19.54 -3.43
N THR A 66 3.86 -19.58 -4.72
CA THR A 66 2.58 -19.16 -5.31
C THR A 66 1.60 -20.33 -5.36
N ARG A 67 0.34 -20.09 -4.98
CA ARG A 67 -0.75 -21.07 -5.06
C ARG A 67 -2.00 -20.41 -5.61
N GLU A 68 -2.72 -21.11 -6.47
CA GLU A 68 -4.08 -20.73 -6.88
C GLU A 68 -5.07 -21.45 -5.97
N GLU A 69 -5.94 -20.70 -5.32
CA GLU A 69 -6.83 -21.20 -4.27
C GLU A 69 -8.26 -20.70 -4.49
N CYS A 70 -9.23 -21.40 -3.91
CA CYS A 70 -10.64 -21.04 -3.96
C CYS A 70 -11.17 -20.84 -2.53
N ALA A 71 -11.57 -19.61 -2.21
CA ALA A 71 -12.25 -19.30 -0.97
C ALA A 71 -13.73 -19.70 -1.09
N LYS A 72 -14.14 -20.70 -0.32
CA LYS A 72 -15.52 -21.17 -0.30
C LYS A 72 -16.39 -20.24 0.54
N ASN A 73 -17.53 -19.83 0.00
CA ASN A 73 -18.42 -18.84 0.64
C ASN A 73 -17.65 -17.61 1.16
N GLY A 74 -16.74 -17.07 0.33
CA GLY A 74 -15.94 -15.89 0.66
C GLY A 74 -14.89 -16.08 1.75
N MET A 75 -14.54 -17.31 2.15
CA MET A 75 -13.50 -17.55 3.16
C MET A 75 -12.55 -18.68 2.80
N TYR A 76 -11.27 -18.47 3.06
CA TYR A 76 -10.21 -19.47 2.93
C TYR A 76 -9.36 -19.50 4.20
N ILE A 77 -9.14 -20.69 4.76
CA ILE A 77 -8.32 -20.89 5.96
C ILE A 77 -7.25 -21.93 5.65
N PHE A 78 -6.00 -21.60 5.91
CA PHE A 78 -4.88 -22.51 5.71
C PHE A 78 -3.94 -22.51 6.91
N LYS A 79 -3.21 -23.61 7.07
CA LYS A 79 -2.21 -23.75 8.13
C LYS A 79 -0.93 -23.04 7.70
N LEU A 80 -0.30 -22.36 8.66
CA LEU A 80 1.04 -21.84 8.52
C LEU A 80 2.01 -22.93 9.02
N ASP A 81 3.00 -23.24 8.21
CA ASP A 81 4.06 -24.17 8.59
C ASP A 81 5.01 -23.45 9.56
N PRO A 82 5.15 -23.90 10.81
CA PRO A 82 6.03 -23.25 11.78
C PRO A 82 7.51 -23.24 11.36
N GLU A 83 7.94 -24.22 10.56
CA GLU A 83 9.31 -24.31 10.04
C GLU A 83 9.54 -23.30 8.92
N LYS A 84 8.50 -23.01 8.11
CA LYS A 84 8.54 -21.99 7.05
C LYS A 84 8.01 -20.66 7.58
N LYS A 85 8.90 -19.84 8.13
CA LYS A 85 8.58 -18.48 8.60
C LYS A 85 8.10 -17.57 7.46
N VAL A 86 6.78 -17.51 7.24
CA VAL A 86 6.17 -16.55 6.31
C VAL A 86 6.41 -15.13 6.82
N ARG A 87 7.07 -14.30 6.01
CA ARG A 87 7.37 -12.88 6.29
C ARG A 87 6.39 -11.93 5.61
N MET A 88 5.83 -12.35 4.47
CA MET A 88 4.85 -11.60 3.70
C MET A 88 3.86 -12.55 3.05
N LEU A 89 2.60 -12.16 3.05
CA LEU A 89 1.51 -12.81 2.35
C LEU A 89 0.96 -11.83 1.32
N ARG A 90 0.84 -12.25 0.07
CA ARG A 90 0.26 -11.43 -1.01
C ARG A 90 -0.96 -12.12 -1.56
N ILE A 91 -2.02 -11.34 -1.79
CA ILE A 91 -3.25 -11.79 -2.43
C ILE A 91 -3.36 -11.08 -3.78
N THR A 92 -3.49 -11.86 -4.84
CA THR A 92 -3.75 -11.36 -6.18
C THR A 92 -5.13 -11.84 -6.63
N MET A 93 -5.94 -10.91 -7.11
CA MET A 93 -7.31 -11.16 -7.55
C MET A 93 -7.68 -10.18 -8.67
N HIS A 94 -8.73 -10.48 -9.42
CA HIS A 94 -9.22 -9.58 -10.47
C HIS A 94 -9.69 -8.25 -9.88
N SER A 95 -9.38 -7.15 -10.57
CA SER A 95 -9.70 -5.76 -10.16
C SER A 95 -11.18 -5.43 -10.19
N ASP A 96 -11.97 -6.19 -10.95
CA ASP A 96 -13.34 -5.80 -11.31
C ASP A 96 -14.38 -6.23 -10.26
N ASN A 97 -13.91 -6.51 -9.05
CA ASN A 97 -14.69 -7.05 -7.96
C ASN A 97 -15.08 -5.97 -6.95
N TYR A 98 -16.36 -5.91 -6.56
CA TYR A 98 -16.87 -5.03 -5.49
C TYR A 98 -16.58 -5.58 -4.08
N PHE A 99 -15.47 -6.30 -3.90
CA PHE A 99 -15.06 -6.89 -2.64
C PHE A 99 -13.54 -6.89 -2.51
N PHE A 100 -13.03 -6.95 -1.28
CA PHE A 100 -11.60 -6.91 -0.97
C PHE A 100 -11.21 -8.02 0.02
N PRO A 101 -9.95 -8.47 0.01
CA PRO A 101 -9.49 -9.49 0.95
C PRO A 101 -9.18 -8.85 2.30
N ARG A 102 -9.70 -9.44 3.37
CA ARG A 102 -9.30 -9.19 4.76
C ARG A 102 -8.52 -10.39 5.26
N VAL A 103 -7.27 -10.16 5.66
CA VAL A 103 -6.40 -11.23 6.17
C VAL A 103 -6.29 -11.13 7.68
N SER A 104 -6.49 -12.25 8.38
CA SER A 104 -6.14 -12.39 9.80
C SER A 104 -5.13 -13.52 9.97
N VAL A 105 -4.03 -13.26 10.67
CA VAL A 105 -2.96 -14.23 10.88
C VAL A 105 -2.89 -14.60 12.37
N GLY A 106 -3.02 -15.89 12.67
CA GLY A 106 -2.77 -16.45 13.99
C GLY A 106 -1.51 -17.32 14.00
N PRO A 107 -1.13 -17.88 15.17
CA PRO A 107 0.13 -18.63 15.32
C PRO A 107 0.26 -19.87 14.44
N GLN A 108 -0.86 -20.54 14.13
CA GLN A 108 -0.87 -21.80 13.40
C GLN A 108 -1.60 -21.73 12.05
N ARG A 109 -2.36 -20.64 11.82
CA ARG A 109 -3.29 -20.54 10.68
C ARG A 109 -3.45 -19.09 10.26
N ALA A 110 -3.70 -18.91 8.98
CA ALA A 110 -4.15 -17.65 8.43
C ALA A 110 -5.54 -17.83 7.79
N THR A 111 -6.33 -16.76 7.84
CA THR A 111 -7.67 -16.67 7.27
C THR A 111 -7.68 -15.52 6.27
N VAL A 112 -8.20 -15.78 5.08
CA VAL A 112 -8.51 -14.78 4.06
C VAL A 112 -10.03 -14.75 3.91
N SER A 113 -10.66 -13.64 4.31
CA SER A 113 -12.09 -13.41 4.16
C SER A 113 -12.33 -12.31 3.13
N PHE A 114 -13.14 -12.58 2.12
CA PHE A 114 -13.50 -11.59 1.11
C PHE A 114 -14.72 -10.79 1.57
N MET A 115 -14.55 -9.47 1.66
CA MET A 115 -15.49 -8.56 2.30
C MET A 115 -16.04 -7.56 1.28
N THR A 116 -17.32 -7.25 1.38
CA THR A 116 -17.99 -6.16 0.65
C THR A 116 -18.69 -5.22 1.62
N LEU A 117 -19.15 -4.06 1.16
CA LEU A 117 -20.04 -3.19 1.93
C LEU A 117 -21.49 -3.59 1.64
N ASN A 118 -22.30 -3.76 2.68
CA ASN A 118 -23.75 -3.85 2.51
C ASN A 118 -24.37 -2.46 2.38
N ASP A 119 -25.69 -2.41 2.18
CA ASP A 119 -26.46 -1.16 2.04
C ASP A 119 -26.35 -0.22 3.26
N ASP A 120 -26.01 -0.76 4.44
CA ASP A 120 -25.79 0.01 5.67
C ASP A 120 -24.33 0.50 5.83
N ASN A 121 -23.50 0.39 4.79
CA ASN A 121 -22.05 0.67 4.84
C ASN A 121 -21.28 -0.16 5.89
N LYS A 122 -21.73 -1.38 6.17
CA LYS A 122 -21.03 -2.32 7.05
C LYS A 122 -20.28 -3.35 6.22
N PHE A 123 -19.05 -3.66 6.63
CA PHE A 123 -18.26 -4.72 6.02
C PHE A 123 -18.86 -6.09 6.36
N ILE A 124 -19.33 -6.79 5.34
CA ILE A 124 -19.86 -8.16 5.42
C ILE A 124 -19.03 -9.09 4.55
N GLN A 125 -18.94 -10.37 4.93
CA GLN A 125 -18.30 -11.38 4.09
C GLN A 125 -19.23 -11.72 2.91
N ILE A 126 -18.66 -11.83 1.71
CA ILE A 126 -19.42 -12.30 0.55
C ILE A 126 -19.73 -13.79 0.70
N LYS A 127 -20.74 -14.27 -0.03
CA LYS A 127 -21.18 -15.68 0.02
C LYS A 127 -20.81 -16.47 -1.23
N ASP A 128 -20.12 -15.84 -2.16
CA ASP A 128 -19.68 -16.45 -3.41
C ASP A 128 -18.32 -17.14 -3.25
N ASP A 129 -18.08 -18.13 -4.09
CA ASP A 129 -16.77 -18.74 -4.22
C ASP A 129 -15.83 -17.79 -4.97
N VAL A 130 -14.66 -17.53 -4.41
CA VAL A 130 -13.65 -16.63 -5.02
C VAL A 130 -12.40 -17.39 -5.35
N THR A 131 -12.01 -17.40 -6.62
CA THR A 131 -10.69 -17.84 -7.05
C THR A 131 -9.70 -16.69 -6.93
N PHE A 132 -8.54 -16.96 -6.33
CA PHE A 132 -7.48 -15.98 -6.12
C PHE A 132 -6.12 -16.66 -6.10
N VAL A 133 -5.06 -15.86 -6.24
CA VAL A 133 -3.69 -16.33 -6.10
C VAL A 133 -3.13 -15.83 -4.77
N ILE A 134 -2.48 -16.72 -4.03
CA ILE A 134 -1.76 -16.41 -2.80
C ILE A 134 -0.27 -16.67 -2.98
N ASP A 135 0.55 -15.68 -2.61
CA ASP A 135 2.00 -15.85 -2.46
C ASP A 135 2.38 -15.87 -0.99
N LEU A 136 3.13 -16.89 -0.58
CA LEU A 136 3.77 -16.96 0.73
C LEU A 136 5.27 -16.70 0.57
N CYS A 137 5.76 -15.58 1.09
CA CYS A 137 7.16 -15.17 0.99
C CYS A 137 7.92 -15.46 2.29
N TYR A 138 9.15 -15.97 2.21
CA TYR A 138 9.84 -16.58 3.36
C TYR A 138 11.19 -15.95 3.75
N ILE A 139 11.90 -15.28 2.82
CA ILE A 139 13.26 -14.74 3.03
C ILE A 139 13.24 -13.40 3.76
#